data_AF-A0A1M7CPL0-F1
#
_entry.id   AF-A0A1M7CPL0-F1
#
_cell.length_a   1.000
_cell.length_b   1.000
_cell.length_c   1.000
_cell.angle_alpha   90.00
_cell.angle_beta   90.00
_cell.angle_gamma   90.00
#
_symmetry.space_group_name_H-M   'P 1'
#
loop_
_entity.id
_entity.type
_entity.pdbx_description
1 polymer ?
#
loop_
_entity_poly.entity_id
_entity_poly.type
_entity_poly.pdbx_seq_one_letter_code
_entity_poly.pdbx_strand_id
1 'polypeptide(L)'
;MNNQTPPVTSTFFVALVKDYLRGLKTKAEVFSDIAPVLPATTLADEEVTQVVIEAARTVNEDFYEQVITEMTHAADTTPTRAGMVHQLKALLHQEISRKDFIEWATWHNEPGTDSGAGFFDDVAVDYFCTQLLPKSGQELTPEQLEKALAIFSNQQHQSLKDKVALVLLTEQEQQRFLFYLGDYIQGHTSPEQLDVYLLNRFGMDHHSFPYMPALITIMHNPAKLPALLQVAKNGALQE
;
A
#
# COMPACT_ATOMS: atom_id res chain seq x y z
N MET A 1 2.25 8.07 43.50
CA MET A 1 2.57 6.97 42.56
C MET A 1 3.40 7.58 41.46
N ASN A 2 4.60 7.04 41.23
CA ASN A 2 5.60 7.59 40.32
C ASN A 2 5.15 7.43 38.86
N ASN A 3 4.74 8.51 38.20
CA ASN A 3 4.73 8.59 36.75
C ASN A 3 6.18 8.78 36.29
N GLN A 4 6.97 7.71 36.34
CA GLN A 4 8.25 7.68 35.64
C GLN A 4 7.92 7.49 34.16
N THR A 5 7.97 8.59 33.41
CA THR A 5 8.08 8.53 31.96
C THR A 5 9.26 7.59 31.62
N PRO A 6 9.08 6.62 30.70
CA PRO A 6 10.17 5.74 30.29
C PRO A 6 11.37 6.58 29.82
N PRO A 7 12.61 6.10 29.98
CA PRO A 7 13.79 6.83 29.53
C PRO A 7 13.70 7.08 28.03
N VAL A 8 13.47 8.33 27.64
CA VAL A 8 13.41 8.76 26.24
C VAL A 8 14.84 8.75 25.69
N THR A 9 15.05 8.06 24.56
CA THR A 9 16.35 7.93 23.90
C THR A 9 16.20 8.21 22.40
N SER A 10 17.30 8.42 21.67
CA SER A 10 17.27 8.51 20.20
C SER A 10 16.58 7.31 19.55
N THR A 11 16.79 6.09 20.08
CA THR A 11 16.15 4.86 19.57
C THR A 11 14.62 4.90 19.63
N PHE A 12 14.04 5.60 20.61
CA PHE A 12 12.58 5.80 20.69
C PHE A 12 12.08 6.66 19.52
N PHE A 13 12.75 7.76 19.21
CA PHE A 13 12.37 8.64 18.10
C PHE A 13 12.59 7.97 16.74
N VAL A 14 13.68 7.23 16.57
CA VAL A 14 13.91 6.42 15.35
C VAL A 14 12.79 5.38 15.19
N ALA A 15 12.43 4.66 16.26
CA ALA A 15 11.35 3.68 16.22
C ALA A 15 10.01 4.32 15.86
N LEU A 16 9.69 5.51 16.39
CA LEU A 16 8.47 6.24 16.05
C LEU A 16 8.39 6.60 14.57
N VAL A 17 9.47 7.12 13.98
CA VAL A 17 9.49 7.42 12.54
C VAL A 17 9.35 6.13 11.73
N LYS A 18 10.07 5.07 12.07
CA LYS A 18 9.96 3.78 11.36
C LYS A 18 8.56 3.18 11.46
N ASP A 19 7.96 3.19 12.65
CA ASP A 19 6.60 2.69 12.86
C ASP A 19 5.58 3.50 12.05
N TYR A 20 5.74 4.83 11.97
CA TYR A 20 4.93 5.68 11.11
C TYR A 20 5.10 5.32 9.63
N LEU A 21 6.32 5.33 9.11
CA LEU A 21 6.58 5.11 7.68
C LEU A 21 6.16 3.71 7.21
N ARG A 22 6.32 2.69 8.08
CA ARG A 22 5.83 1.32 7.83
C ARG A 22 4.32 1.17 7.92
N GLY A 23 3.62 2.16 8.48
CA GLY A 23 2.17 2.21 8.70
C GLY A 23 1.68 1.54 9.97
N LEU A 24 2.58 1.21 10.90
CA LEU A 24 2.23 0.62 12.20
C LEU A 24 1.63 1.65 13.17
N LYS A 25 1.82 2.94 12.88
CA LYS A 25 1.18 4.06 13.55
C LYS A 25 0.64 5.08 12.55
N THR A 26 -0.49 5.68 12.87
CA THR A 26 -1.03 6.89 12.23
C THR A 26 -0.28 8.14 12.69
N LYS A 27 -0.42 9.23 11.94
CA LYS A 27 0.07 10.58 12.33
C LYS A 27 -0.43 10.99 13.72
N ALA A 28 -1.71 10.75 14.01
CA ALA A 28 -2.32 11.10 15.29
C ALA A 28 -1.73 10.28 16.46
N GLU A 29 -1.49 8.98 16.26
CA GLU A 29 -0.87 8.13 17.27
C GLU A 29 0.58 8.55 17.58
N VAL A 30 1.37 8.87 16.55
CA VAL A 30 2.74 9.37 16.73
C VAL A 30 2.72 10.68 17.54
N PHE A 31 1.85 11.62 17.18
CA PHE A 31 1.72 12.90 17.89
C PHE A 31 1.26 12.72 19.34
N SER A 32 0.39 11.75 19.61
CA SER A 32 0.02 11.39 20.98
C SER A 32 1.22 10.89 21.79
N ASP A 33 2.12 10.10 21.18
CA ASP A 33 3.29 9.54 21.86
C ASP A 33 4.35 10.60 22.19
N ILE A 34 4.47 11.66 21.38
CA ILE A 34 5.41 12.77 21.61
C ILE A 34 4.80 13.95 22.38
N ALA A 35 3.49 13.94 22.63
CA ALA A 35 2.77 14.99 23.36
C ALA A 35 3.40 15.41 24.71
N PRO A 36 4.03 14.51 25.51
CA PRO A 36 4.73 14.89 26.73
C PRO A 36 5.96 15.79 26.52
N VAL A 37 6.53 15.78 25.30
CA VAL A 37 7.74 16.52 24.91
C VAL A 37 7.37 17.76 24.11
N LEU A 38 6.38 17.65 23.22
CA LEU A 38 5.94 18.74 22.35
C LEU A 38 4.40 18.77 22.26
N PRO A 39 3.72 19.82 22.76
CA PRO A 39 2.26 19.85 22.85
C PRO A 39 1.57 19.88 21.47
N ALA A 40 0.50 19.08 21.31
CA ALA A 40 -0.16 18.80 20.03
C ALA A 40 -0.78 20.00 19.28
N THR A 41 -0.99 21.14 19.96
CA THR A 41 -1.67 22.32 19.40
C THR A 41 -0.93 23.00 18.23
N THR A 42 0.31 22.62 17.93
CA THR A 42 1.11 23.17 16.82
C THR A 42 1.24 22.24 15.62
N LEU A 43 0.76 20.99 15.69
CA LEU A 43 1.27 19.90 14.84
C LEU A 43 0.36 19.46 13.68
N ALA A 44 -0.87 19.96 13.60
CA ALA A 44 -1.92 19.36 12.75
C ALA A 44 -1.54 19.24 11.25
N ASP A 45 -0.81 20.22 10.71
CA ASP A 45 -0.40 20.26 9.30
C ASP A 45 1.07 19.91 9.06
N GLU A 46 1.82 19.53 10.09
CA GLU A 46 3.26 19.30 9.98
C GLU A 46 3.59 17.87 9.50
N GLU A 47 4.76 17.72 8.88
CA GLU A 47 5.31 16.44 8.42
C GLU A 47 5.85 15.65 9.62
N VAL A 48 5.42 14.39 9.74
CA VAL A 48 5.64 13.59 10.96
C VAL A 48 7.12 13.41 11.28
N THR A 49 7.96 13.16 10.27
CA THR A 49 9.40 12.95 10.47
C THR A 49 10.07 14.19 11.04
N GLN A 50 9.78 15.37 10.48
CA GLN A 50 10.28 16.66 10.96
C GLN A 50 9.85 16.93 12.41
N VAL A 51 8.58 16.70 12.73
CA VAL A 51 8.05 16.87 14.08
C VAL A 51 8.76 15.97 15.09
N VAL A 52 8.96 14.71 14.74
CA VAL A 52 9.65 13.74 15.60
C VAL A 52 11.12 14.12 15.79
N ILE A 53 11.79 14.63 14.75
CA ILE A 53 13.16 15.12 14.82
C ILE A 53 13.27 16.36 15.72
N GLU A 54 12.34 17.31 15.63
CA GLU A 54 12.33 18.51 16.48
C GLU A 54 12.02 18.16 17.95
N ALA A 55 11.13 17.20 18.18
CA ALA A 55 10.88 16.66 19.51
C ALA A 55 12.15 15.97 20.08
N ALA A 56 12.88 15.21 19.26
CA ALA A 56 14.14 14.59 19.66
C ALA A 56 15.18 15.65 20.05
N ARG A 57 15.32 16.70 19.24
CA ARG A 57 16.21 17.84 19.49
C ARG A 57 15.87 18.57 20.79
N THR A 58 14.59 18.76 21.08
CA THR A 58 14.12 19.40 22.32
C THR A 58 14.54 18.62 23.57
N VAL A 59 14.61 17.28 23.47
CA VAL A 59 15.09 16.42 24.56
C VAL A 59 16.61 16.42 24.66
N ASN A 60 17.31 16.29 23.53
CA ASN A 60 18.77 16.35 23.45
C ASN A 60 19.21 16.69 22.02
N GLU A 61 20.06 17.72 21.86
CA GLU A 61 20.59 18.15 20.56
C GLU A 61 21.36 17.02 19.84
N ASP A 62 22.06 16.16 20.60
CA ASP A 62 22.81 15.02 20.05
C ASP A 62 21.90 13.93 19.44
N PHE A 63 20.61 13.89 19.80
CA PHE A 63 19.67 12.91 19.24
C PHE A 63 19.33 13.21 17.78
N TYR A 64 19.43 14.46 17.35
CA TYR A 64 19.20 14.84 15.96
C TYR A 64 20.13 14.05 15.02
N GLU A 65 21.44 14.10 15.27
CA GLU A 65 22.44 13.45 14.41
C GLU A 65 22.26 11.94 14.38
N GLN A 66 21.89 11.34 15.53
CA GLN A 66 21.64 9.90 15.64
C GLN A 66 20.40 9.48 14.84
N VAL A 67 19.30 10.23 14.96
CA VAL A 67 18.06 9.94 14.22
C VAL A 67 18.30 10.04 12.71
N ILE A 68 18.94 11.10 12.23
CA ILE A 68 19.26 11.27 10.81
C ILE A 68 20.17 10.14 10.29
N THR A 69 21.18 9.75 11.08
CA THR A 69 22.12 8.68 10.70
C THR A 69 21.42 7.32 10.62
N GLU A 70 20.50 7.01 11.54
CA GLU A 70 19.76 5.74 11.48
C GLU A 70 18.69 5.73 10.38
N MET A 71 18.17 6.90 9.98
CA MET A 71 17.14 7.01 8.95
C MET A 71 17.63 6.87 7.51
N THR A 72 18.94 6.93 7.28
CA THR A 72 19.51 6.70 5.93
C THR A 72 19.41 5.25 5.46
N HIS A 73 19.00 4.31 6.31
CA HIS A 73 18.76 2.90 5.94
C HIS A 73 17.30 2.72 5.47
N ALA A 74 17.06 2.81 4.16
CA ALA A 74 15.71 2.84 3.57
C ALA A 74 14.91 1.52 3.65
N ALA A 75 15.56 0.37 3.91
CA ALA A 75 14.89 -0.93 3.81
C ALA A 75 13.84 -1.20 4.89
N ASP A 76 13.88 -0.49 6.03
CA ASP A 76 12.96 -0.68 7.15
C ASP A 76 11.96 0.48 7.32
N THR A 77 11.85 1.36 6.32
CA THR A 77 10.93 2.50 6.35
C THR A 77 9.78 2.37 5.36
N THR A 78 9.71 1.28 4.60
CA THR A 78 8.73 1.19 3.50
C THR A 78 7.36 0.70 4.00
N PRO A 79 6.25 1.18 3.42
CA PRO A 79 4.92 0.72 3.83
C PRO A 79 4.80 -0.80 3.75
N THR A 80 4.24 -1.40 4.79
CA THR A 80 4.08 -2.85 4.90
C THR A 80 2.64 -3.29 4.65
N ARG A 81 2.40 -4.59 4.41
CA ARG A 81 1.03 -5.13 4.37
C ARG A 81 0.26 -4.86 5.65
N ALA A 82 0.89 -5.09 6.81
CA ALA A 82 0.29 -4.81 8.10
C ALA A 82 -0.03 -3.31 8.26
N GLY A 83 0.87 -2.45 7.78
CA GLY A 83 0.65 -1.01 7.72
C GLY A 83 -0.52 -0.61 6.83
N MET A 84 -0.65 -1.20 5.64
CA MET A 84 -1.82 -0.97 4.77
C MET A 84 -3.12 -1.33 5.47
N VAL A 85 -3.17 -2.48 6.14
CA VAL A 85 -4.35 -2.90 6.90
C VAL A 85 -4.68 -1.90 8.02
N HIS A 86 -3.67 -1.48 8.79
CA HIS A 86 -3.84 -0.51 9.88
C HIS A 86 -4.39 0.82 9.35
N GLN A 87 -3.72 1.39 8.34
CA GLN A 87 -4.04 2.71 7.79
C GLN A 87 -5.38 2.73 7.03
N LEU A 88 -5.72 1.67 6.30
CA LEU A 88 -7.04 1.54 5.67
C LEU A 88 -8.17 1.44 6.70
N LYS A 89 -7.96 0.73 7.83
CA LYS A 89 -8.95 0.69 8.93
C LYS A 89 -9.15 2.07 9.54
N ALA A 90 -8.05 2.76 9.85
CA ALA A 90 -8.10 4.11 10.39
C ALA A 90 -8.82 5.07 9.43
N LEU A 91 -8.57 4.98 8.11
CA LEU A 91 -9.24 5.78 7.10
C LEU A 91 -10.75 5.49 7.04
N LEU A 92 -11.13 4.21 7.00
CA LEU A 92 -12.53 3.79 6.92
C LEU A 92 -13.32 4.14 8.19
N HIS A 93 -12.66 4.17 9.35
CA HIS A 93 -13.23 4.64 10.62
C HIS A 93 -13.17 6.15 10.82
N GLN A 94 -12.64 6.91 9.86
CA GLN A 94 -12.48 8.37 9.91
C GLN A 94 -11.54 8.84 11.04
N GLU A 95 -10.62 7.98 11.48
CA GLU A 95 -9.57 8.30 12.46
C GLU A 95 -8.42 9.08 11.80
N ILE A 96 -8.23 8.92 10.49
CA ILE A 96 -7.31 9.72 9.67
C ILE A 96 -8.04 10.28 8.45
N SER A 97 -7.54 11.40 7.92
CA SER A 97 -8.07 11.96 6.68
C SER A 97 -7.56 11.20 5.45
N ARG A 98 -8.29 11.28 4.33
CA ARG A 98 -7.82 10.75 3.04
C ARG A 98 -6.52 11.39 2.58
N LYS A 99 -6.33 12.68 2.89
CA LYS A 99 -5.10 13.41 2.58
C LYS A 99 -3.91 12.77 3.32
N ASP A 100 -4.02 12.60 4.64
CA ASP A 100 -2.96 12.00 5.46
C ASP A 100 -2.65 10.57 4.98
N PHE A 101 -3.68 9.79 4.66
CA PHE A 101 -3.51 8.43 4.14
C PHE A 101 -2.72 8.40 2.83
N ILE A 102 -3.06 9.27 1.87
CA ILE A 102 -2.37 9.33 0.58
C ILE A 102 -0.95 9.84 0.76
N GLU A 103 -0.74 10.91 1.53
CA GLU A 103 0.60 11.45 1.81
C GLU A 103 1.51 10.39 2.43
N TRP A 104 1.03 9.66 3.43
CA TRP A 104 1.75 8.52 4.01
C TRP A 104 1.99 7.40 2.99
N ALA A 105 1.00 7.06 2.18
CA ALA A 105 1.14 5.95 1.24
C ALA A 105 2.01 6.29 0.02
N THR A 106 2.40 7.56 -0.19
CA THR A 106 3.12 8.00 -1.40
C THR A 106 4.36 8.85 -1.14
N TRP A 107 4.83 9.00 0.11
CA TRP A 107 6.00 9.84 0.45
C TRP A 107 7.28 9.47 -0.32
N HIS A 108 7.42 8.19 -0.72
CA HIS A 108 8.55 7.65 -1.46
C HIS A 108 8.48 7.89 -2.97
N ASN A 109 7.40 8.49 -3.48
CA ASN A 109 7.24 8.78 -4.91
C ASN A 109 7.87 10.13 -5.32
N GLU A 110 8.60 10.80 -4.42
CA GLU A 110 9.22 12.09 -4.70
C GLU A 110 10.39 11.99 -5.70
N PRO A 111 10.53 12.92 -6.65
CA PRO A 111 11.59 12.89 -7.66
C PRO A 111 12.98 12.88 -7.02
N GLY A 112 13.77 11.82 -7.27
CA GLY A 112 15.16 11.70 -6.78
C GLY A 112 15.40 10.67 -5.68
N THR A 113 14.36 9.97 -5.22
CA THR A 113 14.46 8.84 -4.26
C THR A 113 14.63 7.46 -4.95
N ASP A 114 14.63 7.46 -6.28
CA ASP A 114 14.58 6.27 -7.13
C ASP A 114 15.97 5.60 -7.24
N SER A 115 16.29 4.73 -6.28
CA SER A 115 17.57 4.00 -6.23
C SER A 115 17.54 2.67 -7.00
N GLY A 116 16.45 2.36 -7.73
CA GLY A 116 16.35 1.19 -8.62
C GLY A 116 16.34 -0.17 -7.92
N ALA A 117 16.36 -0.23 -6.59
CA ALA A 117 16.11 -1.44 -5.81
C ALA A 117 14.62 -1.51 -5.45
N GLY A 118 14.01 -2.70 -5.54
CA GLY A 118 12.61 -2.92 -5.16
C GLY A 118 12.36 -2.43 -3.74
N PHE A 119 11.60 -1.34 -3.61
CA PHE A 119 11.37 -0.65 -2.34
C PHE A 119 10.43 -1.43 -1.41
N PHE A 120 9.63 -2.33 -1.98
CA PHE A 120 8.60 -3.07 -1.28
C PHE A 120 8.84 -4.57 -1.34
N ASP A 121 8.66 -5.23 -0.20
CA ASP A 121 8.68 -6.71 -0.12
C ASP A 121 7.40 -7.34 -0.71
N ASP A 122 6.33 -6.57 -0.89
CA ASP A 122 5.02 -7.04 -1.32
C ASP A 122 4.52 -6.31 -2.56
N VAL A 123 4.38 -7.04 -3.67
CA VAL A 123 4.00 -6.48 -4.98
C VAL A 123 2.61 -5.85 -5.01
N ALA A 124 1.70 -6.25 -4.10
CA ALA A 124 0.38 -5.65 -4.01
C ALA A 124 0.45 -4.32 -3.24
N VAL A 125 1.30 -4.23 -2.22
CA VAL A 125 1.57 -2.96 -1.52
C VAL A 125 2.26 -1.99 -2.47
N ASP A 126 3.29 -2.45 -3.17
CA ASP A 126 3.99 -1.67 -4.21
C ASP A 126 2.98 -1.08 -5.19
N TYR A 127 2.20 -1.93 -5.87
CA TYR A 127 1.21 -1.47 -6.84
C TYR A 127 0.22 -0.45 -6.25
N PHE A 128 -0.25 -0.68 -5.02
CA PHE A 128 -1.21 0.20 -4.38
C PHE A 128 -0.61 1.59 -4.12
N CYS A 129 0.62 1.64 -3.59
CA CYS A 129 1.35 2.86 -3.25
C CYS A 129 1.92 3.62 -4.46
N THR A 130 2.48 2.91 -5.43
CA THR A 130 3.23 3.52 -6.54
C THR A 130 2.37 3.77 -7.77
N GLN A 131 1.23 3.06 -7.92
CA GLN A 131 0.39 3.18 -9.12
C GLN A 131 -1.06 3.55 -8.81
N LEU A 132 -1.74 2.80 -7.94
CA LEU A 132 -3.19 2.97 -7.75
C LEU A 132 -3.52 4.28 -7.04
N LEU A 133 -2.92 4.53 -5.87
CA LEU A 133 -3.19 5.73 -5.08
C LEU A 133 -2.77 7.03 -5.78
N PRO A 134 -1.58 7.13 -6.41
CA PRO A 134 -1.20 8.35 -7.12
C PRO A 134 -2.15 8.68 -8.29
N LYS A 135 -2.66 7.66 -8.98
CA LYS A 135 -3.51 7.83 -10.16
C LYS A 135 -4.97 8.06 -9.84
N SER A 136 -5.50 7.36 -8.84
CA SER A 136 -6.95 7.27 -8.59
C SER A 136 -7.31 7.35 -7.10
N GLY A 137 -6.35 7.58 -6.20
CA GLY A 137 -6.56 7.55 -4.75
C GLY A 137 -7.62 8.53 -4.24
N GLN A 138 -7.80 9.67 -4.91
CA GLN A 138 -8.87 10.64 -4.57
C GLN A 138 -10.26 10.17 -5.03
N GLU A 139 -10.32 9.34 -6.06
CA GLU A 139 -11.57 8.89 -6.70
C GLU A 139 -12.07 7.56 -6.14
N LEU A 140 -11.24 6.82 -5.38
CA LEU A 140 -11.63 5.53 -4.80
C LEU A 140 -12.82 5.71 -3.86
N THR A 141 -13.91 4.97 -4.10
CA THR A 141 -15.09 4.98 -3.24
C THR A 141 -14.81 4.27 -1.90
N PRO A 142 -15.60 4.52 -0.84
CA PRO A 142 -15.50 3.77 0.41
C PRO A 142 -15.59 2.25 0.19
N GLU A 143 -16.51 1.78 -0.66
CA GLU A 143 -16.66 0.36 -1.00
C GLU A 143 -15.38 -0.23 -1.62
N GLN A 144 -14.69 0.54 -2.48
CA GLN A 144 -13.42 0.12 -3.07
C GLN A 144 -12.29 0.05 -2.03
N LEU A 145 -12.29 0.96 -1.05
CA LEU A 145 -11.33 0.94 0.05
C LEU A 145 -11.59 -0.22 1.02
N GLU A 146 -12.85 -0.52 1.33
CA GLU A 146 -13.24 -1.72 2.10
C GLU A 146 -12.78 -2.99 1.39
N LYS A 147 -12.93 -3.04 0.07
CA LYS A 147 -12.47 -4.17 -0.74
C LYS A 147 -10.94 -4.27 -0.76
N ALA A 148 -10.23 -3.15 -0.86
CA ALA A 148 -8.77 -3.13 -0.72
C ALA A 148 -8.34 -3.64 0.66
N LEU A 149 -9.02 -3.21 1.73
CA LEU A 149 -8.79 -3.71 3.09
C LEU A 149 -9.02 -5.22 3.18
N ALA A 150 -10.09 -5.75 2.58
CA ALA A 150 -10.38 -7.18 2.55
C ALA A 150 -9.28 -7.98 1.83
N ILE A 151 -8.77 -7.46 0.71
CA ILE A 151 -7.63 -8.07 -0.02
C ILE A 151 -6.39 -8.11 0.87
N PHE A 152 -6.01 -6.99 1.48
CA PHE A 152 -4.81 -6.92 2.34
C PHE A 152 -4.95 -7.71 3.65
N SER A 153 -6.17 -7.89 4.16
CA SER A 153 -6.44 -8.61 5.40
C SER A 153 -6.55 -10.13 5.22
N ASN A 154 -6.50 -10.64 3.99
CA ASN A 154 -6.67 -12.06 3.73
C ASN A 154 -5.46 -12.88 4.25
N GLN A 155 -5.74 -13.89 5.06
CA GLN A 155 -4.72 -14.79 5.63
C GLN A 155 -4.07 -15.70 4.58
N GLN A 156 -4.79 -16.04 3.51
CA GLN A 156 -4.27 -16.85 2.39
C GLN A 156 -3.56 -15.98 1.35
N HIS A 157 -2.73 -15.05 1.81
CA HIS A 157 -2.05 -14.06 0.99
C HIS A 157 -1.36 -14.68 -0.24
N GLN A 158 -1.72 -14.21 -1.43
CA GLN A 158 -1.03 -14.52 -2.69
C GLN A 158 -0.76 -13.22 -3.44
N SER A 159 0.45 -12.69 -3.33
CA SER A 159 0.78 -11.31 -3.72
C SER A 159 0.41 -10.97 -5.17
N LEU A 160 0.58 -11.89 -6.12
CA LEU A 160 0.17 -11.68 -7.51
C LEU A 160 -1.35 -11.64 -7.69
N LYS A 161 -2.11 -12.49 -7.00
CA LYS A 161 -3.58 -12.48 -7.05
C LYS A 161 -4.14 -11.23 -6.37
N ASP A 162 -3.55 -10.82 -5.26
CA ASP A 162 -3.91 -9.59 -4.56
C ASP A 162 -3.69 -8.37 -5.45
N LYS A 163 -2.53 -8.29 -6.14
CA LYS A 163 -2.26 -7.23 -7.13
C LYS A 163 -3.33 -7.19 -8.23
N VAL A 164 -3.68 -8.34 -8.82
CA VAL A 164 -4.75 -8.42 -9.83
C VAL A 164 -6.08 -7.92 -9.26
N ALA A 165 -6.43 -8.33 -8.04
CA ALA A 165 -7.67 -7.90 -7.39
C ALA A 165 -7.72 -6.39 -7.14
N LEU A 166 -6.59 -5.78 -6.78
CA LEU A 166 -6.44 -4.32 -6.62
C LEU A 166 -6.59 -3.58 -7.94
N VAL A 167 -5.99 -4.06 -9.03
CA VAL A 167 -6.20 -3.48 -10.38
C VAL A 167 -7.69 -3.52 -10.76
N LEU A 168 -8.39 -4.59 -10.39
CA LEU A 168 -9.81 -4.82 -10.68
C LEU A 168 -10.78 -4.13 -9.70
N LEU A 169 -10.30 -3.19 -8.88
CA LEU A 169 -11.19 -2.40 -7.99
C LEU A 169 -12.16 -1.53 -8.77
N THR A 170 -11.76 -1.00 -9.93
CA THR A 170 -12.60 -0.13 -10.76
C THR A 170 -13.41 -0.93 -11.78
N GLU A 171 -14.64 -0.49 -12.06
CA GLU A 171 -15.48 -1.12 -13.10
C GLU A 171 -14.84 -1.02 -14.48
N GLN A 172 -14.13 0.08 -14.76
CA GLN A 172 -13.44 0.28 -16.03
C GLN A 172 -12.39 -0.82 -16.28
N GLU A 173 -11.58 -1.16 -15.27
CA GLU A 173 -10.61 -2.23 -15.42
C GLU A 173 -11.26 -3.61 -15.46
N GLN A 174 -12.38 -3.82 -14.77
CA GLN A 174 -13.18 -5.06 -14.89
C GLN A 174 -13.72 -5.24 -16.32
N GLN A 175 -14.21 -4.18 -16.97
CA GLN A 175 -14.66 -4.24 -18.37
C GLN A 175 -13.50 -4.52 -19.33
N ARG A 176 -12.35 -3.86 -19.13
CA ARG A 176 -11.13 -4.12 -19.92
C ARG A 176 -10.68 -5.58 -19.77
N PHE A 177 -10.68 -6.10 -18.56
CA PHE A 177 -10.34 -7.49 -18.27
C PHE A 177 -11.22 -8.46 -19.06
N LEU A 178 -12.54 -8.28 -19.03
CA LEU A 178 -13.47 -9.11 -19.79
C LEU A 178 -13.25 -9.00 -21.30
N PHE A 179 -12.97 -7.79 -21.80
CA PHE A 179 -12.74 -7.56 -23.22
C PHE A 179 -11.47 -8.28 -23.71
N TYR A 180 -10.31 -8.00 -23.10
CA TYR A 180 -9.03 -8.52 -23.58
C TYR A 180 -8.90 -10.04 -23.35
N LEU A 181 -9.35 -10.54 -22.20
CA LEU A 181 -9.33 -11.99 -21.98
C LEU A 181 -10.39 -12.71 -22.81
N GLY A 182 -11.52 -12.05 -23.09
CA GLY A 182 -12.56 -12.54 -23.99
C GLY A 182 -12.09 -12.70 -25.43
N ASP A 183 -11.36 -11.71 -25.93
CA ASP A 183 -10.80 -11.71 -27.29
C ASP A 183 -9.72 -12.81 -27.45
N TYR A 184 -8.90 -12.99 -26.40
CA TYR A 184 -7.91 -14.07 -26.34
C TYR A 184 -8.53 -15.47 -26.36
N ILE A 185 -9.54 -15.75 -25.52
CA ILE A 185 -10.17 -17.09 -25.48
C ILE A 185 -10.98 -17.40 -26.75
N GLN A 186 -11.42 -16.38 -27.49
CA GLN A 186 -12.07 -16.54 -28.79
C GLN A 186 -11.07 -16.75 -29.93
N GLY A 187 -9.76 -16.64 -29.66
CA GLY A 187 -8.70 -16.85 -30.64
C GLY A 187 -8.49 -15.68 -31.59
N HIS A 188 -9.03 -14.50 -31.28
CA HIS A 188 -8.81 -13.29 -32.08
C HIS A 188 -7.48 -12.61 -31.74
N THR A 189 -6.97 -12.82 -30.54
CA THR A 189 -5.72 -12.25 -30.02
C THR A 189 -4.64 -13.32 -29.86
N SER A 190 -3.40 -13.05 -30.25
CA SER A 190 -2.27 -13.95 -29.98
C SER A 190 -1.79 -13.85 -28.51
N PRO A 191 -1.07 -14.85 -27.98
CA PRO A 191 -0.47 -14.77 -26.64
C PRO A 191 0.43 -13.54 -26.47
N GLU A 192 1.19 -13.15 -27.49
CA GLU A 192 2.08 -11.97 -27.43
C GLU A 192 1.29 -10.66 -27.34
N GLN A 193 0.13 -10.60 -27.98
CA GLN A 193 -0.78 -9.44 -27.86
C GLN A 193 -1.46 -9.41 -26.48
N LEU A 194 -1.78 -10.57 -25.90
CA LEU A 194 -2.25 -10.66 -24.52
C LEU A 194 -1.17 -10.15 -23.54
N ASP A 195 0.09 -10.50 -23.77
CA ASP A 195 1.21 -10.02 -22.94
C ASP A 195 1.33 -8.50 -22.93
N VAL A 196 1.09 -7.83 -24.06
CA VAL A 196 1.06 -6.36 -24.11
C VAL A 196 0.01 -5.81 -23.15
N TYR A 197 -1.19 -6.39 -23.10
CA TYR A 197 -2.22 -5.98 -22.15
C TYR A 197 -1.80 -6.28 -20.70
N LEU A 198 -1.32 -7.50 -20.43
CA LEU A 198 -0.97 -7.95 -19.08
C LEU A 198 0.21 -7.14 -18.51
N LEU A 199 1.23 -6.86 -19.31
CA LEU A 199 2.38 -6.04 -18.91
C LEU A 199 1.94 -4.60 -18.61
N ASN A 200 1.09 -4.02 -19.46
CA ASN A 200 0.64 -2.63 -19.29
C ASN A 200 -0.31 -2.42 -18.11
N ARG A 201 -1.05 -3.45 -17.68
CA ARG A 201 -2.06 -3.32 -16.61
C ARG A 201 -1.65 -3.98 -15.30
N PHE A 202 -0.98 -5.12 -15.38
CA PHE A 202 -0.61 -5.94 -14.24
C PHE A 202 0.90 -6.03 -14.05
N GLY A 203 1.72 -5.52 -14.99
CA GLY A 203 3.18 -5.57 -14.91
C GLY A 203 3.73 -6.99 -14.95
N MET A 204 3.04 -7.90 -15.65
CA MET A 204 3.40 -9.31 -15.75
C MET A 204 3.03 -9.87 -17.12
N ASP A 205 3.71 -10.92 -17.56
CA ASP A 205 3.36 -11.66 -18.77
C ASP A 205 2.34 -12.78 -18.46
N HIS A 206 1.89 -13.48 -19.50
CA HIS A 206 0.97 -14.60 -19.37
C HIS A 206 1.60 -15.76 -18.58
N HIS A 207 2.92 -15.97 -18.63
CA HIS A 207 3.58 -17.02 -17.82
C HIS A 207 3.47 -16.75 -16.32
N SER A 208 3.48 -15.48 -15.92
CA SER A 208 3.41 -15.04 -14.52
C SER A 208 1.99 -14.71 -14.07
N PHE A 209 1.02 -14.62 -14.99
CA PHE A 209 -0.36 -14.26 -14.66
C PHE A 209 -1.09 -15.41 -13.94
N PRO A 210 -1.52 -15.21 -12.68
CA PRO A 210 -1.95 -16.31 -11.80
C PRO A 210 -3.27 -16.98 -12.23
N TYR A 211 -4.01 -16.39 -13.16
CA TYR A 211 -5.29 -16.91 -13.64
C TYR A 211 -5.20 -17.55 -15.03
N MET A 212 -4.01 -17.67 -15.64
CA MET A 212 -3.86 -18.37 -16.93
C MET A 212 -4.37 -19.82 -16.91
N PRO A 213 -4.11 -20.65 -15.88
CA PRO A 213 -4.62 -22.03 -15.87
C PRO A 213 -6.16 -22.09 -15.91
N ALA A 214 -6.81 -21.17 -15.19
CA ALA A 214 -8.26 -21.06 -15.21
C ALA A 214 -8.75 -20.55 -16.57
N LEU A 215 -8.05 -19.59 -17.18
CA LEU A 215 -8.35 -19.06 -18.51
C LEU A 215 -8.29 -20.14 -19.59
N ILE A 216 -7.23 -20.96 -19.58
CA ILE A 216 -7.05 -22.10 -20.50
C ILE A 216 -8.21 -23.10 -20.36
N THR A 217 -8.62 -23.39 -19.13
CA THR A 217 -9.72 -24.33 -18.85
C THR A 217 -11.06 -23.84 -19.41
N ILE A 218 -11.27 -22.52 -19.48
CA ILE A 218 -12.52 -21.92 -20.01
C ILE A 218 -12.43 -21.51 -21.48
N MET A 219 -11.31 -21.77 -22.19
CA MET A 219 -11.16 -21.38 -23.60
C MET A 219 -12.31 -21.89 -24.49
N HIS A 220 -12.77 -23.12 -24.24
CA HIS A 220 -13.88 -23.72 -24.98
C HIS A 220 -15.27 -23.38 -24.40
N ASN A 221 -15.34 -22.55 -23.37
CA ASN A 221 -16.59 -22.10 -22.77
C ASN A 221 -16.51 -20.63 -22.29
N PRO A 222 -16.53 -19.66 -23.24
CA PRO A 222 -16.38 -18.23 -22.94
C PRO A 222 -17.43 -17.66 -21.97
N ALA A 223 -18.59 -18.30 -21.84
CA ALA A 223 -19.63 -17.90 -20.89
C ALA A 223 -19.18 -17.98 -19.42
N LYS A 224 -18.08 -18.67 -19.11
CA LYS A 224 -17.49 -18.75 -17.77
C LYS A 224 -16.54 -17.60 -17.43
N LEU A 225 -16.20 -16.72 -18.39
CA LEU A 225 -15.28 -15.61 -18.15
C LEU A 225 -15.76 -14.63 -17.06
N PRO A 226 -17.06 -14.27 -16.97
CA PRO A 226 -17.55 -13.45 -15.87
C PRO A 226 -17.35 -14.08 -14.49
N ALA A 227 -17.40 -15.41 -14.38
CA ALA A 227 -17.12 -16.10 -13.12
C ALA A 227 -15.64 -16.01 -12.74
N LEU A 228 -14.74 -16.13 -13.74
CA LEU A 228 -13.30 -15.91 -13.52
C LEU A 228 -13.01 -14.49 -13.04
N LEU A 229 -13.71 -13.47 -13.57
CA LEU A 229 -13.61 -12.10 -13.07
C LEU A 229 -14.02 -12.00 -11.60
N GLN A 230 -15.09 -12.68 -11.17
CA GLN A 230 -15.51 -12.64 -9.76
C GLN A 230 -14.43 -13.21 -8.84
N VAL A 231 -13.83 -14.34 -9.23
CA VAL A 231 -12.69 -14.92 -8.49
C VAL A 231 -11.52 -13.93 -8.48
N ALA A 232 -11.14 -13.40 -9.64
CA ALA A 232 -10.00 -12.49 -9.76
C ALA A 232 -10.17 -11.19 -8.96
N LYS A 233 -11.39 -10.63 -8.89
CA LYS A 233 -11.65 -9.40 -8.12
C LYS A 233 -11.56 -9.62 -6.61
N ASN A 234 -11.76 -10.85 -6.14
CA ASN A 234 -11.73 -11.20 -4.73
C ASN A 234 -10.32 -11.66 -4.30
N GLY A 235 -9.36 -11.72 -5.23
CA GLY A 235 -7.99 -12.11 -4.93
C GLY A 235 -7.90 -13.56 -4.44
N ALA A 236 -7.14 -13.79 -3.37
CA ALA A 236 -7.01 -15.11 -2.77
C ALA A 236 -8.17 -15.52 -1.85
N LEU A 237 -9.34 -14.88 -1.92
CA LEU A 237 -10.49 -15.23 -1.07
C LEU A 237 -11.08 -16.58 -1.52
N GLN A 238 -10.73 -17.61 -0.73
CA GLN A 238 -11.22 -18.99 -0.62
C GLN A 238 -12.10 -19.57 -1.74
N GLU A 239 -11.57 -20.66 -2.32
CA GLU A 239 -12.36 -21.86 -2.70
C GLU A 239 -12.97 -22.52 -1.45
#